data_AF-A0A9D9TS09-F1
#
_entry.id   AF-A0A9D9TS09-F1
#
_cell.length_a   1.000
_cell.length_b   1.000
_cell.length_c   1.000
_cell.angle_alpha   90.00
_cell.angle_beta   90.00
_cell.angle_gamma   90.00
#
_symmetry.space_group_name_H-M   'P 1'
#
loop_
_entity.id
_entity.type
_entity.pdbx_description
1 polymer ?
#
loop_
_entity_poly.entity_id
_entity_poly.type
_entity_poly.pdbx_seq_one_letter_code
_entity_poly.pdbx_strand_id
1 'polypeptide(L)'
;MPVNKIIVLLLSLLCFHTKAQVLVHNPCEQIAKGNKYLMPSSEYKVEVWQNGKMQNAFVHSMDAMHSTNNCKTTAWVNFSFAGKVKIKVYKLKGNAKECYVLPQSSKIKPILKKGFIEFEITKSGHYSVEFEKNIFIEHPLFIFANPLETNIPSPKDSNVVYFADGVHEIGEKYKIPAGKTVYLSGGAYVKGQFFSDNGQNIIIKGRGILSGEQFEARTADHMINLKNANNTTIEGISIIHAPRYMIVTGGSHQVIRNVKMMGWWFSTDGTSTGENSVI
;
A
#
# COMPACT_ATOMS: atom_id res chain seq x y z
N MET A 1 -10.20 61.93 -26.90
CA MET A 1 -10.70 60.56 -27.16
C MET A 1 -9.67 59.56 -26.64
N PRO A 2 -9.87 58.96 -25.46
CA PRO A 2 -8.97 57.92 -24.96
C PRO A 2 -9.46 56.53 -25.43
N VAL A 3 -8.58 55.78 -26.09
CA VAL A 3 -8.83 54.41 -26.55
C VAL A 3 -8.54 53.45 -25.40
N ASN A 4 -9.59 52.84 -24.82
CA ASN A 4 -9.45 51.75 -23.86
C ASN A 4 -8.88 50.51 -24.56
N LYS A 5 -7.63 50.16 -24.24
CA LYS A 5 -7.06 48.86 -24.61
C LYS A 5 -7.54 47.82 -23.61
N ILE A 6 -8.48 46.98 -24.04
CA ILE A 6 -8.86 45.76 -23.31
C ILE A 6 -7.73 44.74 -23.50
N ILE A 7 -7.00 44.44 -22.42
CA ILE A 7 -6.05 43.34 -22.39
C ILE A 7 -6.85 42.07 -22.06
N VAL A 8 -7.03 41.21 -23.07
CA VAL A 8 -7.59 39.87 -22.88
C VAL A 8 -6.45 38.94 -22.44
N LEU A 9 -6.46 38.55 -21.17
CA LEU A 9 -5.52 37.57 -20.62
C LEU A 9 -6.02 36.17 -20.99
N LEU A 10 -5.45 35.55 -22.04
CA LEU A 10 -5.67 34.14 -22.32
C LEU A 10 -4.96 33.28 -21.26
N LEU A 11 -5.72 32.75 -20.29
CA LEU A 11 -5.25 31.64 -19.47
C LEU A 11 -5.23 30.37 -20.32
N SER A 12 -4.05 30.00 -20.81
CA SER A 12 -3.83 28.65 -21.35
C SER A 12 -3.83 27.65 -20.19
N LEU A 13 -4.95 26.93 -19.99
CA LEU A 13 -4.97 25.72 -19.17
C LEU A 13 -4.05 24.67 -19.82
N LEU A 14 -2.82 24.55 -19.32
CA LEU A 14 -1.95 23.42 -19.61
C LEU A 14 -2.53 22.17 -18.93
N CYS A 15 -3.44 21.48 -19.62
CA CYS A 15 -3.89 20.15 -19.22
C CYS A 15 -2.75 19.15 -19.40
N PHE A 16 -1.97 18.93 -18.33
CA PHE A 16 -1.06 17.79 -18.25
C PHE A 16 -1.87 16.49 -18.34
N HIS A 17 -1.94 15.92 -19.55
CA HIS A 17 -2.53 14.61 -19.74
C HIS A 17 -1.52 13.57 -19.25
N THR A 18 -1.68 13.09 -18.01
CA THR A 18 -0.98 11.89 -17.56
C THR A 18 -1.39 10.75 -18.48
N LYS A 19 -0.43 10.19 -19.22
CA LYS A 19 -0.67 9.05 -20.11
C LYS A 19 -1.22 7.88 -19.27
N ALA A 20 -2.22 7.19 -19.81
CA ALA A 20 -2.75 5.99 -19.17
C ALA A 20 -1.61 4.96 -19.01
N GLN A 21 -1.40 4.51 -17.78
CA GLN A 21 -0.37 3.55 -17.42
C GLN A 21 -0.83 2.70 -16.24
N VAL A 22 -0.45 1.43 -16.24
CA VAL A 22 -0.59 0.50 -15.11
C VAL A 22 0.76 -0.15 -14.84
N LEU A 23 1.14 -0.19 -13.56
CA LEU A 23 2.32 -0.85 -13.04
C LEU A 23 1.90 -1.77 -11.90
N VAL A 24 1.94 -3.09 -12.12
CA VAL A 24 1.74 -4.09 -11.07
C VAL A 24 3.01 -4.29 -10.26
N HIS A 25 2.87 -4.31 -8.94
CA HIS A 25 3.98 -4.46 -7.99
C HIS A 25 4.03 -5.91 -7.51
N ASN A 26 4.57 -6.79 -8.35
CA ASN A 26 4.69 -8.19 -8.03
C ASN A 26 5.91 -8.43 -7.12
N PRO A 27 5.85 -9.37 -6.17
CA PRO A 27 7.00 -9.68 -5.34
C PRO A 27 8.08 -10.44 -6.11
N CYS A 28 9.28 -10.50 -5.53
CA CYS A 28 10.35 -11.35 -6.04
C CYS A 28 9.97 -12.85 -5.98
N GLU A 29 10.69 -13.68 -6.75
CA GLU A 29 10.38 -15.11 -6.86
C GLU A 29 10.40 -15.86 -5.52
N GLN A 30 11.28 -15.46 -4.58
CA GLN A 30 11.39 -16.09 -3.26
C GLN A 30 10.07 -16.00 -2.48
N ILE A 31 9.37 -14.87 -2.56
CA ILE A 31 8.06 -14.69 -1.94
C ILE A 31 6.98 -15.36 -2.79
N ALA A 32 7.05 -15.23 -4.12
CA ALA A 32 6.05 -15.78 -5.03
C ALA A 32 5.96 -17.32 -5.00
N LYS A 33 7.06 -18.02 -4.71
CA LYS A 33 7.15 -19.49 -4.70
C LYS A 33 6.91 -20.12 -3.32
N GLY A 34 6.71 -19.31 -2.27
CA GLY A 34 6.33 -19.79 -0.94
C GLY A 34 7.14 -19.17 0.19
N ASN A 35 6.65 -18.06 0.76
CA ASN A 35 7.02 -17.60 2.10
C ASN A 35 5.87 -17.96 3.06
N LYS A 36 6.19 -18.56 4.21
CA LYS A 36 5.24 -18.95 5.28
C LYS A 36 4.35 -17.80 5.76
N TYR A 37 4.83 -16.57 5.68
CA TYR A 37 4.15 -15.37 6.17
C TYR A 37 3.52 -14.55 5.05
N LEU A 38 3.88 -14.82 3.79
CA LEU A 38 3.34 -14.12 2.63
C LEU A 38 3.37 -15.04 1.40
N MET A 39 2.20 -15.50 0.98
CA MET A 39 2.06 -16.49 -0.09
C MET A 39 1.12 -16.02 -1.19
N PRO A 40 1.11 -16.67 -2.37
CA PRO A 40 0.03 -16.50 -3.33
C PRO A 40 -1.32 -16.87 -2.70
N SER A 41 -2.36 -16.09 -2.97
CA SER A 41 -3.72 -16.43 -2.56
C SER A 41 -4.19 -17.72 -3.22
N SER A 42 -4.72 -18.64 -2.40
CA SER A 42 -5.44 -19.82 -2.90
C SER A 42 -6.94 -19.54 -3.17
N GLU A 43 -7.42 -18.35 -2.79
CA GLU A 43 -8.82 -17.95 -2.89
C GLU A 43 -9.10 -17.09 -4.12
N TYR A 44 -8.13 -16.28 -4.55
CA TYR A 44 -8.35 -15.25 -5.57
C TYR A 44 -7.23 -15.16 -6.60
N LYS A 45 -7.62 -14.85 -7.84
CA LYS A 45 -6.73 -14.31 -8.89
C LYS A 45 -7.27 -12.96 -9.34
N VAL A 46 -6.38 -12.01 -9.63
CA VAL A 46 -6.75 -10.67 -10.09
C VAL A 46 -6.00 -10.28 -11.36
N GLU A 47 -6.73 -9.75 -12.33
CA GLU A 47 -6.19 -9.16 -13.55
C GLU A 47 -6.53 -7.68 -13.63
N VAL A 48 -5.56 -6.87 -14.05
CA VAL A 48 -5.75 -5.45 -14.31
C VAL A 48 -5.61 -5.20 -15.81
N TRP A 49 -6.65 -4.63 -16.40
CA TRP A 49 -6.76 -4.38 -17.83
C TRP A 49 -6.75 -2.89 -18.10
N GLN A 50 -5.91 -2.46 -19.04
CA GLN A 50 -5.90 -1.09 -19.53
C GLN A 50 -5.57 -1.06 -21.02
N ASN A 51 -6.37 -0.32 -21.81
CA ASN A 51 -6.19 -0.18 -23.26
C ASN A 51 -6.06 -1.54 -23.99
N GLY A 52 -6.88 -2.52 -23.60
CA GLY A 52 -6.87 -3.87 -24.16
C GLY A 52 -5.70 -4.76 -23.71
N LYS A 53 -4.74 -4.24 -22.94
CA LYS A 53 -3.63 -5.01 -22.39
C LYS A 53 -3.98 -5.52 -20.99
N MET A 54 -3.73 -6.80 -20.76
CA MET A 54 -3.89 -7.46 -19.46
C MET A 54 -2.55 -7.53 -18.73
N GLN A 55 -2.57 -7.26 -17.42
CA GLN A 55 -1.47 -7.53 -16.50
C GLN A 55 -1.99 -8.38 -15.34
N ASN A 56 -1.31 -9.48 -15.04
CA ASN A 56 -1.59 -10.27 -13.84
C ASN A 56 -1.08 -9.51 -12.61
N ALA A 57 -1.97 -9.21 -11.68
CA ALA A 57 -1.61 -8.65 -10.39
C ALA A 57 -1.41 -9.81 -9.42
N PHE A 58 -0.21 -9.94 -8.86
CA PHE A 58 0.05 -10.95 -7.84
C PHE A 58 -0.86 -10.71 -6.63
N VAL A 59 -1.66 -11.72 -6.28
CA VAL A 59 -2.52 -11.66 -5.10
C VAL A 59 -1.75 -12.22 -3.93
N HIS A 60 -1.23 -11.33 -3.09
CA HIS A 60 -0.66 -11.67 -1.81
C HIS A 60 -1.74 -12.24 -0.90
N SER A 61 -1.34 -13.15 -0.01
CA SER A 61 -2.17 -13.69 1.05
C SER A 61 -1.31 -13.95 2.28
N MET A 62 -1.89 -13.77 3.44
CA MET A 62 -1.30 -14.18 4.71
C MET A 62 -2.38 -14.77 5.61
N ASP A 63 -2.01 -15.76 6.40
CA ASP A 63 -2.91 -16.44 7.32
C ASP A 63 -3.10 -15.61 8.60
N ALA A 64 -4.29 -15.74 9.20
CA ALA A 64 -4.56 -15.18 10.49
C ALA A 64 -3.65 -15.82 11.56
N MET A 65 -3.09 -14.98 12.44
CA MET A 65 -2.10 -15.44 13.42
C MET A 65 -2.65 -15.62 14.83
N HIS A 66 -3.77 -14.96 15.17
CA HIS A 66 -4.37 -15.04 16.49
C HIS A 66 -5.73 -15.74 16.44
N SER A 67 -6.02 -16.57 17.43
CA SER A 67 -7.22 -17.41 17.47
C SER A 67 -8.54 -16.63 17.51
N THR A 68 -8.51 -15.37 17.93
CA THR A 68 -9.68 -14.48 17.96
C THR A 68 -9.90 -13.72 16.66
N ASN A 69 -9.05 -13.90 15.64
CA ASN A 69 -9.29 -13.30 14.33
C ASN A 69 -10.45 -14.04 13.64
N ASN A 70 -11.43 -13.29 13.12
CA ASN A 70 -12.59 -13.87 12.45
C ASN A 70 -12.28 -14.33 11.02
N CYS A 71 -11.46 -13.57 10.30
CA CYS A 71 -10.97 -13.99 8.99
C CYS A 71 -9.90 -15.09 9.16
N LYS A 72 -9.83 -16.00 8.18
CA LYS A 72 -8.81 -17.05 8.11
C LYS A 72 -7.56 -16.58 7.39
N THR A 73 -7.74 -15.74 6.38
CA THR A 73 -6.65 -15.14 5.62
C THR A 73 -6.93 -13.67 5.35
N THR A 74 -5.94 -12.94 4.87
CA THR A 74 -6.16 -11.63 4.25
C THR A 74 -5.37 -11.58 2.96
N ALA A 75 -6.07 -11.32 1.86
CA ALA A 75 -5.49 -11.24 0.54
C ALA A 75 -5.50 -9.82 0.00
N TRP A 76 -4.50 -9.46 -0.82
CA TRP A 76 -4.48 -8.17 -1.48
C TRP A 76 -3.67 -8.17 -2.77
N VAL A 77 -3.96 -7.19 -3.63
CA VAL A 77 -3.09 -6.80 -4.74
C VAL A 77 -2.57 -5.40 -4.55
N ASN A 78 -1.39 -5.14 -5.12
CA ASN A 78 -0.77 -3.82 -5.10
C ASN A 78 -0.35 -3.43 -6.51
N PHE A 79 -0.88 -2.31 -7.00
CA PHE A 79 -0.47 -1.75 -8.29
C PHE A 79 -0.58 -0.22 -8.27
N SER A 80 0.01 0.43 -9.25
CA SER A 80 -0.12 1.86 -9.47
C SER A 80 -0.66 2.15 -10.86
N PHE A 81 -1.47 3.18 -11.00
CA PHE A 81 -2.04 3.51 -12.30
C PHE A 81 -2.33 5.01 -12.49
N ALA A 82 -2.43 5.38 -13.76
CA ALA A 82 -3.04 6.61 -14.22
C ALA A 82 -4.09 6.29 -15.30
N GLY A 83 -5.15 7.09 -15.37
CA GLY A 83 -6.26 6.87 -16.28
C GLY A 83 -7.27 5.84 -15.76
N LYS A 84 -8.01 5.21 -16.67
CA LYS A 84 -9.03 4.20 -16.35
C LYS A 84 -8.43 2.79 -16.42
N VAL A 85 -8.81 1.93 -15.48
CA VAL A 85 -8.49 0.49 -15.53
C VAL A 85 -9.74 -0.33 -15.26
N LYS A 86 -9.79 -1.52 -15.88
CA LYS A 86 -10.77 -2.56 -15.57
C LYS A 86 -10.10 -3.62 -14.72
N ILE A 87 -10.71 -4.00 -13.61
CA ILE A 87 -10.23 -5.04 -12.71
C ILE A 87 -11.13 -6.26 -12.90
N LYS A 88 -10.52 -7.42 -13.07
CA LYS A 88 -11.20 -8.72 -13.02
C LYS A 88 -10.74 -9.51 -11.81
N VAL A 89 -11.68 -10.03 -11.05
CA VAL A 89 -11.43 -10.85 -9.87
C VAL A 89 -12.05 -12.23 -10.10
N TYR A 90 -11.23 -13.26 -9.96
CA TYR A 90 -11.62 -14.65 -10.07
C TYR A 90 -11.62 -15.25 -8.68
N LYS A 91 -12.77 -15.78 -8.23
CA LYS A 91 -12.85 -16.61 -7.02
C LYS A 91 -12.46 -18.03 -7.42
N LEU A 92 -11.39 -18.56 -6.83
CA LEU A 92 -10.81 -19.85 -7.20
C LEU A 92 -11.53 -21.03 -6.51
N LYS A 93 -12.17 -20.76 -5.36
CA LYS A 93 -12.95 -21.75 -4.60
C LYS A 93 -14.41 -21.35 -4.50
N GLY A 94 -15.29 -22.27 -4.89
CA GLY A 94 -16.73 -22.04 -4.90
C GLY A 94 -17.16 -20.98 -5.93
N ASN A 95 -18.45 -20.63 -5.90
CA ASN A 95 -19.04 -19.65 -6.80
C ASN A 95 -19.44 -18.39 -6.05
N ALA A 96 -19.18 -17.22 -6.65
CA ALA A 96 -19.70 -15.96 -6.16
C ALA A 96 -21.19 -15.85 -6.50
N LYS A 97 -22.05 -15.67 -5.49
CA LYS A 97 -23.49 -15.40 -5.68
C LYS A 97 -23.78 -13.89 -5.73
N GLU A 98 -22.89 -13.13 -5.12
CA GLU A 98 -22.97 -11.68 -4.97
C GLU A 98 -21.56 -11.10 -4.85
N CYS A 99 -21.45 -9.80 -5.10
CA CYS A 99 -20.21 -9.07 -4.90
C CYS A 99 -20.47 -7.59 -4.60
N TYR A 100 -19.69 -7.02 -3.69
CA TYR A 100 -19.70 -5.61 -3.35
C TYR A 100 -18.28 -5.05 -3.40
N VAL A 101 -18.14 -3.79 -3.82
CA VAL A 101 -16.88 -3.06 -3.72
C VAL A 101 -17.02 -1.96 -2.67
N LEU A 102 -16.19 -2.04 -1.64
CA LEU A 102 -16.10 -1.05 -0.57
C LEU A 102 -14.93 -0.08 -0.82
N PRO A 103 -15.01 1.18 -0.34
CA PRO A 103 -16.16 1.77 0.35
C PRO A 103 -17.32 2.06 -0.60
N GLN A 104 -18.57 1.95 -0.12
CA GLN A 104 -19.76 2.20 -0.95
C GLN A 104 -19.83 3.64 -1.50
N SER A 105 -19.18 4.59 -0.82
CA SER A 105 -19.03 5.97 -1.28
C SER A 105 -18.30 6.10 -2.62
N SER A 106 -17.53 5.08 -3.02
CA SER A 106 -16.88 5.00 -4.34
C SER A 106 -17.88 4.79 -5.48
N LYS A 107 -19.11 4.33 -5.18
CA LYS A 107 -20.20 4.04 -6.13
C LYS A 107 -19.80 3.04 -7.23
N ILE A 108 -18.80 2.20 -6.97
CA ILE A 108 -18.37 1.13 -7.87
C ILE A 108 -19.41 0.01 -7.81
N LYS A 109 -19.95 -0.36 -8.98
CA LYS A 109 -20.89 -1.48 -9.11
C LYS A 109 -20.21 -2.64 -9.84
N PRO A 110 -19.82 -3.71 -9.13
CA PRO A 110 -19.25 -4.88 -9.78
C PRO A 110 -20.28 -5.61 -10.64
N ILE A 111 -19.82 -6.16 -11.76
CA ILE A 111 -20.60 -6.98 -12.67
C ILE A 111 -20.15 -8.43 -12.49
N LEU A 112 -21.09 -9.27 -12.08
CA LEU A 112 -20.87 -10.72 -11.97
C LEU A 112 -20.96 -11.35 -13.37
N LYS A 113 -19.89 -12.00 -13.81
CA LYS A 113 -19.82 -12.76 -15.06
C LYS A 113 -19.62 -14.24 -14.76
N LYS A 114 -19.76 -15.10 -15.79
CA LYS A 114 -19.44 -16.51 -15.66
C LYS A 114 -17.94 -16.67 -15.36
N GLY A 115 -17.61 -17.06 -14.13
CA GLY A 115 -16.24 -17.36 -13.69
C GLY A 115 -15.43 -16.18 -13.13
N PHE A 116 -15.92 -14.94 -13.21
CA PHE A 116 -15.23 -13.77 -12.63
C PHE A 116 -16.17 -12.61 -12.36
N ILE A 117 -15.69 -11.64 -11.58
CA ILE A 117 -16.31 -10.34 -11.36
C ILE A 117 -15.47 -9.29 -12.06
N GLU A 118 -16.10 -8.28 -12.63
CA GLU A 118 -15.39 -7.13 -13.18
C GLU A 118 -15.97 -5.79 -12.73
N PHE A 119 -15.10 -4.79 -12.60
CA PHE A 119 -15.47 -3.40 -12.37
C PHE A 119 -14.38 -2.47 -12.90
N GLU A 120 -14.70 -1.18 -13.04
CA GLU A 120 -13.75 -0.16 -13.48
C GLU A 120 -13.46 0.83 -12.36
N ILE A 121 -12.22 1.31 -12.32
CA ILE A 121 -11.82 2.43 -11.46
C ILE A 121 -11.05 3.48 -12.29
N THR A 122 -11.21 4.74 -11.91
CA THR A 122 -10.49 5.89 -12.50
C THR A 122 -9.72 6.71 -11.47
N LYS A 123 -9.90 6.41 -10.19
CA LYS A 123 -9.25 7.08 -9.07
C LYS A 123 -8.43 6.06 -8.30
N SER A 124 -7.23 6.45 -7.88
CA SER A 124 -6.48 5.68 -6.91
C SER A 124 -7.23 5.61 -5.58
N GLY A 125 -7.06 4.52 -4.86
CA GLY A 125 -7.69 4.29 -3.57
C GLY A 125 -7.42 2.87 -3.06
N HIS A 126 -7.99 2.59 -1.89
CA HIS A 126 -8.00 1.25 -1.29
C HIS A 126 -9.42 0.74 -1.31
N TYR A 127 -9.60 -0.44 -1.89
CA TYR A 127 -10.92 -1.04 -2.05
C TYR A 127 -10.95 -2.42 -1.40
N SER A 128 -12.12 -2.82 -0.90
CA SER A 128 -12.38 -4.22 -0.54
C SER A 128 -13.35 -4.84 -1.53
N VAL A 129 -13.10 -6.06 -1.97
CA VAL A 129 -13.98 -6.83 -2.86
C VAL A 129 -14.59 -7.96 -2.04
N GLU A 130 -15.85 -7.77 -1.64
CA GLU A 130 -16.54 -8.68 -0.74
C GLU A 130 -17.50 -9.59 -1.49
N PHE A 131 -17.53 -10.86 -1.10
CA PHE A 131 -18.33 -11.92 -1.73
C PHE A 131 -19.44 -12.45 -0.83
N GLU A 132 -19.53 -11.90 0.39
CA GLU A 132 -20.41 -12.32 1.46
C GLU A 132 -21.15 -11.09 1.99
N LYS A 133 -22.46 -11.23 2.26
CA LYS A 133 -23.28 -10.21 2.94
C LYS A 133 -23.11 -10.16 4.45
N ASN A 134 -22.32 -11.08 5.02
CA ASN A 134 -22.18 -11.21 6.47
C ASN A 134 -21.23 -10.16 7.04
N ILE A 135 -21.38 -9.85 8.33
CA ILE A 135 -20.44 -9.00 9.08
C ILE A 135 -19.04 -9.63 9.11
N PHE A 136 -18.99 -10.97 9.01
CA PHE A 136 -17.76 -11.73 8.96
C PHE A 136 -17.41 -12.05 7.52
N ILE A 137 -16.25 -11.56 7.09
CA ILE A 137 -15.64 -11.92 5.82
C ILE A 137 -14.53 -12.91 6.13
N GLU A 138 -14.66 -14.15 5.66
CA GLU A 138 -13.70 -15.20 6.00
C GLU A 138 -12.34 -14.99 5.30
N HIS A 139 -12.37 -14.52 4.05
CA HIS A 139 -11.20 -14.31 3.20
C HIS A 139 -11.26 -12.94 2.50
N PRO A 140 -11.03 -11.81 3.21
CA PRO A 140 -11.05 -10.48 2.61
C PRO A 140 -10.04 -10.35 1.47
N LEU A 141 -10.44 -9.65 0.40
CA LEU A 141 -9.59 -9.28 -0.73
C LEU A 141 -9.52 -7.75 -0.87
N PHE A 142 -8.34 -7.19 -0.63
CA PHE A 142 -8.08 -5.77 -0.82
C PHE A 142 -7.43 -5.46 -2.18
N ILE A 143 -7.85 -4.34 -2.78
CA ILE A 143 -7.26 -3.79 -4.00
C ILE A 143 -6.58 -2.47 -3.64
N PHE A 144 -5.25 -2.49 -3.51
CA PHE A 144 -4.46 -1.29 -3.31
C PHE A 144 -4.05 -0.71 -4.67
N ALA A 145 -4.88 0.21 -5.16
CA ALA A 145 -4.72 0.86 -6.46
C ALA A 145 -4.14 2.26 -6.26
N ASN A 146 -2.83 2.40 -6.34
CA ASN A 146 -2.12 3.62 -5.97
C ASN A 146 -1.99 4.59 -7.14
N PRO A 147 -1.76 5.90 -6.89
CA PRO A 147 -1.24 6.76 -7.92
C PRO A 147 0.18 6.31 -8.33
N LEU A 148 0.56 6.58 -9.57
CA LEU A 148 1.94 6.45 -10.03
C LEU A 148 2.89 7.23 -9.11
N GLU A 149 4.04 6.65 -8.82
CA GLU A 149 5.05 7.32 -8.03
C GLU A 149 5.68 8.47 -8.84
N THR A 150 5.76 9.63 -8.21
CA THR A 150 6.53 10.77 -8.70
C THR A 150 7.83 10.90 -7.89
N ASN A 151 8.91 11.33 -8.54
CA ASN A 151 10.21 11.56 -7.90
C ASN A 151 10.70 10.29 -7.17
N ILE A 152 10.79 9.18 -7.91
CA ILE A 152 11.48 7.97 -7.44
C ILE A 152 12.96 8.33 -7.26
N PRO A 153 13.54 8.18 -6.06
CA PRO A 153 14.92 8.57 -5.82
C PRO A 153 15.90 7.63 -6.55
N SER A 154 17.07 8.16 -6.89
CA SER A 154 18.14 7.36 -7.47
C SER A 154 18.75 6.43 -6.40
N PRO A 155 18.97 5.14 -6.69
CA PRO A 155 19.72 4.26 -5.79
C PRO A 155 21.19 4.66 -5.62
N LYS A 156 21.71 5.58 -6.46
CA LYS A 156 23.08 6.12 -6.36
C LYS A 156 23.18 7.37 -5.48
N ASP A 157 22.06 7.91 -5.01
CA ASP A 157 22.06 9.08 -4.13
C ASP A 157 22.48 8.66 -2.71
N SER A 158 23.53 9.30 -2.18
CA SER A 158 24.07 9.01 -0.86
C SER A 158 23.10 9.34 0.29
N ASN A 159 22.06 10.13 0.03
CA ASN A 159 20.99 10.43 0.98
C ASN A 159 19.84 9.43 0.95
N VAL A 160 19.94 8.38 0.12
CA VAL A 160 18.89 7.40 -0.08
C VAL A 160 19.33 6.04 0.43
N VAL A 161 18.53 5.45 1.32
CA VAL A 161 18.59 4.01 1.62
C VAL A 161 17.60 3.34 0.68
N TYR A 162 18.10 2.66 -0.36
CA TYR A 162 17.29 2.09 -1.42
C TYR A 162 17.14 0.57 -1.26
N PHE A 163 15.92 0.11 -0.97
CA PHE A 163 15.56 -1.30 -1.00
C PHE A 163 14.95 -1.61 -2.37
N ALA A 164 15.73 -2.29 -3.22
CA ALA A 164 15.30 -2.76 -4.54
C ALA A 164 14.37 -3.97 -4.45
N ASP A 165 13.83 -4.42 -5.59
CA ASP A 165 12.96 -5.59 -5.62
C ASP A 165 13.73 -6.82 -5.12
N GLY A 166 13.15 -7.55 -4.17
CA GLY A 166 13.87 -8.59 -3.45
C GLY A 166 13.55 -8.63 -1.96
N VAL A 167 14.08 -9.64 -1.28
CA VAL A 167 13.98 -9.78 0.18
C VAL A 167 15.18 -9.09 0.82
N HIS A 168 14.92 -8.27 1.83
CA HIS A 168 15.94 -7.56 2.62
C HIS A 168 15.69 -7.82 4.09
N GLU A 169 16.73 -8.17 4.84
CA GLU A 169 16.63 -8.40 6.29
C GLU A 169 17.43 -7.33 7.02
N ILE A 170 16.74 -6.45 7.74
CA ILE A 170 17.34 -5.30 8.42
C ILE A 170 17.36 -5.45 9.94
N GLY A 171 16.66 -6.45 10.47
CA GLY A 171 16.60 -6.76 11.90
C GLY A 171 15.81 -5.74 12.73
N GLU A 172 16.01 -5.78 14.04
CA GLU A 172 15.36 -4.88 14.98
C GLU A 172 16.01 -3.48 14.97
N LYS A 173 15.20 -2.43 15.03
CA LYS A 173 15.65 -1.03 15.16
C LYS A 173 16.71 -0.61 14.13
N TYR A 174 16.47 -0.86 12.84
CA TYR A 174 17.31 -0.30 11.79
C TYR A 174 17.28 1.22 11.85
N LYS A 175 18.42 1.81 12.25
CA LYS A 175 18.52 3.24 12.52
C LYS A 175 18.56 4.04 11.22
N ILE A 176 17.59 4.94 11.03
CA ILE A 176 17.54 5.90 9.94
C ILE A 176 18.16 7.22 10.43
N PRO A 177 19.29 7.68 9.85
CA PRO A 177 19.83 9.00 10.16
C PRO A 177 18.91 10.14 9.68
N ALA A 178 19.03 11.30 10.33
CA ALA A 178 18.36 12.53 9.90
C ALA A 178 18.69 12.89 8.44
N GLY A 179 17.72 13.46 7.74
CA GLY A 179 17.84 13.89 6.34
C GLY A 179 17.81 12.76 5.30
N LYS A 180 17.64 11.51 5.71
CA LYS A 180 17.62 10.36 4.79
C LYS A 180 16.24 10.11 4.21
N THR A 181 16.25 9.64 2.97
CA THR A 181 15.09 9.01 2.32
C THR A 181 15.28 7.51 2.30
N VAL A 182 14.37 6.77 2.92
CA VAL A 182 14.24 5.32 2.77
C VAL A 182 13.23 5.04 1.66
N TYR A 183 13.65 4.32 0.63
CA TYR A 183 12.82 3.96 -0.51
C TYR A 183 12.64 2.45 -0.62
N LEU A 184 11.38 1.98 -0.66
CA LEU A 184 11.03 0.57 -0.88
C LEU A 184 10.37 0.43 -2.26
N SER A 185 11.08 -0.14 -3.23
CA SER A 185 10.50 -0.41 -4.56
C SER A 185 9.30 -1.35 -4.45
N GLY A 186 8.44 -1.37 -5.48
CA GLY A 186 7.17 -2.10 -5.46
C GLY A 186 7.29 -3.60 -5.14
N GLY A 187 8.36 -4.25 -5.60
CA GLY A 187 8.65 -5.66 -5.31
C GLY A 187 9.56 -5.89 -4.10
N ALA A 188 9.90 -4.85 -3.33
CA ALA A 188 10.73 -4.97 -2.13
C ALA A 188 9.93 -5.57 -0.96
N TYR A 189 10.53 -6.56 -0.30
CA TYR A 189 10.02 -7.17 0.92
C TYR A 189 11.08 -7.04 2.02
N VAL A 190 10.91 -6.04 2.89
CA VAL A 190 11.87 -5.68 3.94
C VAL A 190 11.40 -6.27 5.27
N LYS A 191 12.21 -7.11 5.89
CA LYS A 191 11.95 -7.71 7.19
C LYS A 191 12.71 -6.97 8.28
N GLY A 192 11.99 -6.40 9.24
CA GLY A 192 12.58 -5.66 10.36
C GLY A 192 11.77 -4.44 10.77
N GLN A 193 12.44 -3.52 11.46
CA GLN A 193 11.81 -2.30 12.00
C GLN A 193 12.65 -1.08 11.68
N PHE A 194 12.00 0.04 11.37
CA PHE A 194 12.67 1.31 11.19
C PHE A 194 12.65 2.12 12.48
N PHE A 195 13.80 2.66 12.84
CA PHE A 195 13.97 3.41 14.08
C PHE A 195 14.72 4.72 13.82
N SER A 196 14.35 5.77 14.54
CA SER A 196 15.19 6.95 14.69
C SER A 196 15.00 7.55 16.07
N ASP A 197 16.07 8.13 16.60
CA ASP A 197 16.02 9.02 17.75
C ASP A 197 16.52 10.40 17.31
N ASN A 198 15.74 11.44 17.61
CA ASN A 198 15.89 12.78 17.05
C ASN A 198 15.85 12.81 15.51
N GLY A 199 14.82 12.18 14.93
CA GLY A 199 14.68 12.02 13.47
C GLY A 199 14.23 13.27 12.74
N GLN A 200 15.14 14.07 12.19
CA GLN A 200 14.79 15.28 11.43
C GLN A 200 14.75 15.01 9.92
N ASN A 201 13.73 15.50 9.22
CA ASN A 201 13.65 15.47 7.74
C ASN A 201 13.78 14.05 7.14
N ILE A 202 13.12 13.06 7.75
CA ILE A 202 13.14 11.66 7.29
C ILE A 202 11.96 11.40 6.34
N ILE A 203 12.23 10.75 5.22
CA ILE A 203 11.19 10.29 4.29
C ILE A 203 11.26 8.78 4.20
N ILE A 204 10.15 8.07 4.42
CA ILE A 204 10.01 6.64 4.16
C ILE A 204 8.93 6.49 3.10
N LYS A 205 9.29 6.11 1.88
CA LYS A 205 8.32 6.06 0.78
C LYS A 205 8.52 4.85 -0.13
N GLY A 206 7.52 4.54 -0.92
CA GLY A 206 7.60 3.48 -1.91
C GLY A 206 6.28 2.76 -2.14
N ARG A 207 6.36 1.55 -2.69
CA ARG A 207 5.22 0.63 -2.84
C ARG A 207 5.52 -0.77 -2.29
N GLY A 208 6.71 -0.99 -1.76
CA GLY A 208 7.10 -2.25 -1.13
C GLY A 208 6.45 -2.50 0.24
N ILE A 209 6.83 -3.62 0.84
CA ILE A 209 6.28 -4.15 2.08
C ILE A 209 7.37 -4.13 3.17
N LEU A 210 7.00 -3.64 4.35
CA LEU A 210 7.75 -3.79 5.60
C LEU A 210 7.05 -4.86 6.47
N SER A 211 7.77 -5.90 6.86
CA SER A 211 7.24 -7.07 7.56
C SER A 211 7.91 -7.28 8.91
N GLY A 212 7.09 -7.49 9.94
CA GLY A 212 7.54 -7.83 11.28
C GLY A 212 7.61 -9.33 11.56
N GLU A 213 7.57 -10.18 10.52
CA GLU A 213 7.44 -11.65 10.64
C GLU A 213 8.52 -12.34 11.50
N GLN A 214 9.65 -11.68 11.74
CA GLN A 214 10.76 -12.20 12.55
C GLN A 214 10.55 -11.99 14.06
N PHE A 215 9.53 -11.22 14.45
CA PHE A 215 9.28 -10.84 15.84
C PHE A 215 8.01 -11.50 16.36
N GLU A 216 8.13 -12.14 17.52
CA GLU A 216 6.96 -12.60 18.25
C GLU A 216 6.10 -11.41 18.72
N ALA A 217 4.81 -11.66 18.92
CA ALA A 217 3.89 -10.63 19.37
C ALA A 217 4.37 -10.02 20.70
N ARG A 218 4.43 -8.68 20.74
CA ARG A 218 4.80 -7.85 21.90
C ARG A 218 6.24 -7.98 22.41
N THR A 219 7.13 -8.69 21.71
CA THR A 219 8.52 -8.90 22.13
C THR A 219 9.53 -7.88 21.58
N ALA A 220 9.21 -7.22 20.47
CA ALA A 220 10.06 -6.20 19.83
C ALA A 220 9.44 -4.78 19.91
N ASP A 221 10.13 -3.78 19.34
CA ASP A 221 9.66 -2.39 19.23
C ASP A 221 8.45 -2.27 18.27
N HIS A 222 8.04 -1.05 17.93
CA HIS A 222 7.07 -0.74 16.89
C HIS A 222 7.66 -0.94 15.48
N MET A 223 6.81 -1.14 14.46
CA MET A 223 7.30 -1.35 13.09
C MET A 223 8.07 -0.14 12.55
N ILE A 224 7.54 1.07 12.78
CA ILE A 224 8.25 2.33 12.55
C ILE A 224 8.18 3.15 13.83
N ASN A 225 9.34 3.47 14.41
CA ASN A 225 9.46 4.26 15.62
C ASN A 225 10.39 5.47 15.39
N LEU A 226 9.80 6.66 15.18
CA LEU A 226 10.55 7.90 14.98
C LEU A 226 10.42 8.80 16.22
N LYS A 227 11.37 8.71 17.14
CA LYS A 227 11.37 9.48 18.39
C LYS A 227 11.88 10.90 18.15
N ASN A 228 11.25 11.88 18.82
CA ASN A 228 11.62 13.29 18.79
C ASN A 228 11.85 13.81 17.36
N ALA A 229 10.98 13.40 16.44
CA ALA A 229 11.19 13.54 15.01
C ALA A 229 10.37 14.72 14.45
N ASN A 230 10.99 15.58 13.65
CA ASN A 230 10.26 16.64 12.96
C ASN A 230 10.37 16.53 11.44
N ASN A 231 9.31 16.97 10.77
CA ASN A 231 9.24 17.02 9.31
C ASN A 231 9.47 15.66 8.67
N THR A 232 8.68 14.65 9.06
CA THR A 232 8.82 13.30 8.51
C THR A 232 7.66 12.93 7.62
N THR A 233 7.94 12.23 6.52
CA THR A 233 6.90 11.71 5.61
C THR A 233 6.96 10.19 5.56
N ILE A 234 5.81 9.52 5.73
CA ILE A 234 5.66 8.09 5.48
C ILE A 234 4.60 7.90 4.41
N GLU A 235 4.99 7.34 3.26
CA GLU A 235 4.12 7.29 2.09
C GLU A 235 4.12 5.93 1.39
N GLY A 236 2.92 5.41 1.12
CA GLY A 236 2.73 4.42 0.05
C GLY A 236 3.11 2.98 0.37
N ILE A 237 3.92 2.73 1.40
CA ILE A 237 4.35 1.39 1.82
C ILE A 237 3.19 0.56 2.40
N SER A 238 3.38 -0.75 2.49
CA SER A 238 2.52 -1.65 3.26
C SER A 238 3.28 -2.15 4.49
N ILE A 239 2.62 -2.22 5.65
CA ILE A 239 3.18 -2.75 6.89
C ILE A 239 2.36 -3.99 7.27
N ILE A 240 3.04 -5.12 7.48
CA ILE A 240 2.41 -6.39 7.86
C ILE A 240 3.13 -7.04 9.05
N HIS A 241 2.44 -7.97 9.71
CA HIS A 241 3.00 -8.82 10.78
C HIS A 241 3.64 -8.04 11.91
N ALA A 242 3.03 -6.90 12.28
CA ALA A 242 3.56 -6.07 13.34
C ALA A 242 3.52 -6.80 14.69
N PRO A 243 4.61 -6.80 15.48
CA PRO A 243 4.62 -7.35 16.83
C PRO A 243 3.98 -6.38 17.85
N ARG A 244 3.94 -5.09 17.53
CA ARG A 244 3.32 -3.98 18.28
C ARG A 244 2.71 -2.97 17.29
N TYR A 245 2.58 -1.71 17.70
CA TYR A 245 2.07 -0.59 16.91
C TYR A 245 2.75 -0.52 15.53
N MET A 246 1.97 -0.13 14.51
CA MET A 246 2.44 -0.01 13.13
C MET A 246 3.33 1.21 12.97
N ILE A 247 2.89 2.38 13.44
CA ILE A 247 3.68 3.62 13.34
C ILE A 247 3.54 4.41 14.64
N VAL A 248 4.67 4.72 15.25
CA VAL A 248 4.78 5.64 16.38
C VAL A 248 5.78 6.72 16.03
N THR A 249 5.35 7.97 16.06
CA THR A 249 6.22 9.13 15.88
C THR A 249 6.01 10.12 17.02
N GLY A 250 7.10 10.69 17.54
CA GLY A 250 7.07 11.84 18.44
C GLY A 250 7.61 13.09 17.73
N GLY A 251 7.46 14.28 18.33
CA GLY A 251 7.87 15.56 17.74
C GLY A 251 6.71 16.23 16.98
N SER A 252 6.98 16.85 15.83
CA SER A 252 5.98 17.65 15.10
C SER A 252 6.06 17.54 13.57
N HIS A 253 4.94 17.83 12.89
CA HIS A 253 4.87 17.90 11.42
C HIS A 253 5.13 16.57 10.72
N GLN A 254 4.38 15.53 11.09
CA GLN A 254 4.37 14.27 10.35
C GLN A 254 3.34 14.28 9.23
N VAL A 255 3.68 13.71 8.08
CA VAL A 255 2.75 13.42 6.99
C VAL A 255 2.75 11.92 6.77
N ILE A 256 1.63 11.26 7.05
CA ILE A 256 1.43 9.84 6.77
C ILE A 256 0.34 9.74 5.71
N ARG A 257 0.61 9.10 4.57
CA ARG A 257 -0.41 9.03 3.51
C ARG A 257 -0.25 7.78 2.65
N ASN A 258 -1.38 7.26 2.17
CA ASN A 258 -1.40 6.08 1.30
C ASN A 258 -0.65 4.85 1.90
N VAL A 259 -0.57 4.76 3.22
CA VAL A 259 0.02 3.62 3.94
C VAL A 259 -1.04 2.55 4.15
N LYS A 260 -0.67 1.28 4.03
CA LYS A 260 -1.55 0.14 4.29
C LYS A 260 -1.02 -0.64 5.47
N MET A 261 -1.87 -0.97 6.42
CA MET A 261 -1.49 -1.65 7.66
C MET A 261 -2.38 -2.86 7.87
N MET A 262 -1.77 -4.03 8.03
CA MET A 262 -2.50 -5.27 8.26
C MET A 262 -1.81 -6.06 9.38
N GLY A 263 -2.44 -6.12 10.55
CA GLY A 263 -1.91 -6.73 11.76
C GLY A 263 -2.85 -7.79 12.33
N TRP A 264 -2.28 -8.76 13.06
CA TRP A 264 -3.01 -9.93 13.55
C TRP A 264 -3.16 -9.96 15.08
N TRP A 265 -2.21 -9.36 15.79
CA TRP A 265 -2.07 -9.48 17.24
C TRP A 265 -2.70 -8.30 17.97
N PHE A 266 -2.98 -8.48 19.26
CA PHE A 266 -3.31 -7.37 20.14
C PHE A 266 -2.15 -6.37 20.22
N SER A 267 -2.47 -5.09 20.38
CA SER A 267 -1.50 -3.98 20.43
C SER A 267 -0.79 -3.71 19.09
N THR A 268 -1.42 -4.08 17.97
CA THR A 268 -1.03 -3.68 16.60
C THR A 268 -1.75 -2.42 16.15
N ASP A 269 -1.83 -1.44 17.05
CA ASP A 269 -2.46 -0.15 16.82
C ASP A 269 -1.89 0.53 15.56
N GLY A 270 -2.70 1.34 14.89
CA GLY A 270 -2.34 2.01 13.64
C GLY A 270 -1.26 3.08 13.83
N THR A 271 -1.64 4.34 13.74
CA THR A 271 -0.74 5.49 13.81
C THR A 271 -0.90 6.24 15.12
N SER A 272 0.20 6.46 15.84
CA SER A 272 0.31 7.46 16.90
C SER A 272 1.31 8.52 16.46
N THR A 273 0.89 9.78 16.40
CA THR A 273 1.70 10.87 15.86
C THR A 273 1.87 12.00 16.86
N GLY A 274 2.91 12.82 16.64
CA GLY A 274 3.15 14.04 17.38
C GLY A 274 2.31 15.21 16.85
N GLU A 275 2.66 16.41 17.28
CA GLU A 275 1.91 17.65 17.02
C GLU A 275 1.89 18.03 15.53
N ASN A 276 0.84 18.75 15.09
CA ASN A 276 0.72 19.29 13.73
C ASN A 276 0.88 18.25 12.62
N SER A 277 0.42 17.02 12.87
CA SER A 277 0.51 15.92 11.93
C SER A 277 -0.72 15.81 11.02
N VAL A 278 -0.51 15.31 9.81
CA VAL A 278 -1.55 15.03 8.81
C VAL A 278 -1.48 13.55 8.44
N ILE A 279 -2.63 12.88 8.50
CA ILE A 279 -2.81 11.47 8.16
C ILE A 279 -3.88 11.35 7.07
#